data_AF-A0A9W9IB13-F1
#
_entry.id   AF-A0A9W9IB13-F1
#
_cell.length_a   1.000
_cell.length_b   1.000
_cell.length_c   1.000
_cell.angle_alpha   90.00
_cell.angle_beta   90.00
_cell.angle_gamma   90.00
#
_symmetry.space_group_name_H-M   'P 1'
#
loop_
_entity.id
_entity.type
_entity.pdbx_description
1 polymer ?
#
loop_
_entity_poly.entity_id
_entity_poly.type
_entity_poly.pdbx_seq_one_letter_code
_entity_poly.pdbx_strand_id
1 'polypeptide(L)'
;MRSTITMLAASAASLVCAYPRETEGLSSKRSIAKRTSGFTWFGVSESGAEFGESNIPGTLGADYTWPETSKIQVLRDADMNIFRVPFLMERLIPGTMTGTLDETYLSDLKSTVKFITDSGAYAVLDPHNYGRYSGSVISSTDDFKTFWKAVAGEFSSNEKVIFDTNNEYHDMDQTLVVNLNQAAIDGIRAAGAKTQFIFVEGNAWTGAWSWTDNNDNMKSLTDPQDKIVYEMHQYLDSDSSGTSETCVSTTIGKERLELATEWLKNNDKKGFIGEFAGGVNADCQKAVEGMLSYMSDNSDVWMGAECLEPTDGKAYASYLPILEKYFVSGSGGASADTATATSTAAARKTSTTAVAVATTILDAPSRIQTANPRAESIRSSTAPAMSFSPIAQPQNAPSPIPVSASSLSITFASVSSANYSSSATSMPAESGVGAR
;
A
#
# COMPACT_ATOMS: atom_id res chain seq x y z
N MET A 1 -13.06 -14.70 -85.17
CA MET A 1 -12.01 -15.02 -84.19
C MET A 1 -12.59 -16.02 -83.20
N ARG A 2 -11.94 -17.19 -83.05
CA ARG A 2 -12.12 -18.28 -82.04
C ARG A 2 -13.42 -18.24 -81.22
N SER A 3 -14.42 -19.10 -81.48
CA SER A 3 -14.60 -20.45 -80.87
C SER A 3 -14.51 -20.38 -79.33
N THR A 4 -15.53 -20.66 -78.49
CA THR A 4 -16.36 -21.89 -78.34
C THR A 4 -17.50 -21.53 -77.34
N ILE A 5 -18.82 -21.68 -77.58
CA ILE A 5 -19.73 -22.84 -77.33
C ILE A 5 -19.32 -23.65 -76.07
N THR A 6 -20.07 -23.80 -74.96
CA THR A 6 -21.44 -24.35 -74.81
C THR A 6 -21.97 -24.12 -73.39
N MET A 7 -23.29 -24.01 -73.24
CA MET A 7 -24.04 -24.26 -71.99
C MET A 7 -23.86 -25.69 -71.46
N LEU A 8 -23.88 -25.90 -70.14
CA LEU A 8 -24.92 -26.71 -69.47
C LEU A 8 -24.84 -26.60 -67.94
N ALA A 9 -25.97 -26.94 -67.32
CA ALA A 9 -26.39 -26.75 -65.94
C ALA A 9 -25.81 -27.75 -64.91
N ALA A 10 -26.20 -27.46 -63.66
CA ALA A 10 -26.32 -28.35 -62.49
C ALA A 10 -25.04 -28.71 -61.74
N SER A 11 -24.93 -28.21 -60.49
CA SER A 11 -25.12 -29.04 -59.29
C SER A 11 -24.84 -28.21 -58.04
N ALA A 12 -25.82 -28.17 -57.14
CA ALA A 12 -25.63 -27.75 -55.76
C ALA A 12 -24.68 -28.75 -55.06
N ALA A 13 -23.66 -28.23 -54.39
CA ALA A 13 -22.89 -28.96 -53.40
C ALA A 13 -22.71 -28.06 -52.18
N SER A 14 -23.56 -28.32 -51.19
CA SER A 14 -23.45 -27.85 -49.83
C SER A 14 -22.12 -28.31 -49.24
N LEU A 15 -21.19 -27.39 -48.92
CA LEU A 15 -20.18 -27.67 -47.91
C LEU A 15 -20.78 -27.35 -46.55
N VAL A 16 -21.33 -28.39 -45.93
CA VAL A 16 -21.56 -28.45 -44.50
C VAL A 16 -20.19 -28.46 -43.83
N CYS A 17 -19.77 -27.35 -43.21
CA CYS A 17 -18.74 -27.44 -42.18
C CYS A 17 -19.40 -28.13 -40.98
N ALA A 18 -19.05 -29.41 -40.82
CA ALA A 18 -19.48 -30.24 -39.71
C ALA A 18 -19.07 -29.57 -38.38
N TYR A 19 -20.06 -29.32 -37.53
CA TYR A 19 -19.88 -29.18 -36.09
C TYR A 19 -19.28 -30.49 -35.53
N PRO A 20 -18.19 -30.47 -34.76
CA PRO A 20 -17.97 -31.48 -33.75
C PRO A 20 -18.89 -31.17 -32.57
N ARG A 21 -19.86 -32.04 -32.32
CA ARG A 21 -20.60 -32.12 -31.06
C ARG A 21 -20.25 -33.45 -30.42
N GLU A 22 -19.27 -33.42 -29.52
CA GLU A 22 -19.06 -34.38 -28.43
C GLU A 22 -18.78 -33.50 -27.19
N THR A 23 -19.77 -33.24 -26.34
CA THR A 23 -20.08 -33.98 -25.10
C THR A 23 -18.87 -34.27 -24.22
N GLU A 24 -18.71 -33.41 -23.22
CA GLU A 24 -18.24 -33.63 -21.84
C GLU A 24 -16.80 -34.13 -21.60
N GLY A 25 -16.05 -33.34 -20.84
CA GLY A 25 -14.88 -33.82 -20.09
C GLY A 25 -13.77 -32.80 -19.90
N LEU A 26 -13.81 -32.09 -18.77
CA LEU A 26 -12.71 -31.37 -18.11
C LEU A 26 -11.96 -30.28 -18.89
N SER A 27 -12.15 -29.05 -18.40
CA SER A 27 -11.21 -27.93 -18.48
C SER A 27 -9.76 -28.40 -18.32
N SER A 28 -9.02 -28.47 -19.41
CA SER A 28 -7.56 -28.48 -19.37
C SER A 28 -7.10 -27.07 -18.99
N LYS A 29 -7.13 -26.75 -17.69
CA LYS A 29 -6.27 -25.72 -17.11
C LYS A 29 -4.85 -26.07 -17.55
N ARG A 30 -4.36 -25.38 -18.58
CA ARG A 30 -2.95 -25.43 -18.95
C ARG A 30 -2.21 -25.02 -17.69
N SER A 31 -1.48 -25.93 -17.06
CA SER A 31 -0.74 -25.63 -15.84
C SER A 31 0.37 -24.66 -16.22
N ILE A 32 0.08 -23.35 -16.12
CA ILE A 32 1.12 -22.34 -16.04
C ILE A 32 1.94 -22.75 -14.83
N ALA A 33 3.20 -23.11 -15.04
CA ALA A 33 4.10 -23.40 -13.94
C ALA A 33 4.20 -22.10 -13.12
N LYS A 34 3.50 -22.06 -11.98
CA LYS A 34 3.50 -20.94 -11.05
C LYS A 34 4.96 -20.80 -10.58
N ARG A 35 5.64 -19.72 -10.97
CA ARG A 35 6.92 -19.39 -10.34
C ARG A 35 6.62 -19.24 -8.85
N THR A 36 7.48 -19.74 -7.98
CA THR A 36 7.45 -19.29 -6.59
C THR A 36 7.82 -17.81 -6.64
N SER A 37 6.85 -16.91 -6.56
CA SER A 37 7.05 -15.48 -6.79
C SER A 37 8.04 -14.86 -5.80
N GLY A 38 8.29 -15.53 -4.67
CA GLY A 38 9.10 -15.01 -3.57
C GLY A 38 8.37 -13.96 -2.74
N PHE A 39 7.20 -13.51 -3.20
CA PHE A 39 6.37 -12.56 -2.48
C PHE A 39 5.74 -13.20 -1.24
N THR A 40 5.63 -12.39 -0.20
CA THR A 40 4.86 -12.65 1.01
C THR A 40 3.40 -12.24 0.81
N TRP A 41 3.18 -11.16 0.05
CA TRP A 41 1.86 -10.58 -0.17
C TRP A 41 1.60 -10.26 -1.64
N PHE A 42 0.37 -10.47 -2.09
CA PHE A 42 -0.12 -9.94 -3.35
C PHE A 42 -1.62 -9.68 -3.25
N GLY A 43 -2.07 -8.49 -3.64
CA GLY A 43 -3.42 -8.04 -3.33
C GLY A 43 -3.95 -6.89 -4.16
N VAL A 44 -4.94 -6.21 -3.59
CA VAL A 44 -5.60 -5.03 -4.16
C VAL A 44 -5.91 -4.03 -3.04
N SER A 45 -6.00 -2.74 -3.38
CA SER A 45 -6.64 -1.75 -2.51
C SER A 45 -8.17 -1.79 -2.69
N GLU A 46 -8.89 -1.75 -1.58
CA GLU A 46 -10.34 -1.78 -1.46
C GLU A 46 -10.83 -0.38 -1.06
N SER A 47 -10.85 0.52 -2.04
CA SER A 47 -11.31 1.90 -1.89
C SER A 47 -12.81 2.03 -1.64
N GLY A 48 -13.18 3.16 -1.06
CA GLY A 48 -14.55 3.64 -0.92
C GLY A 48 -14.76 4.49 0.32
N ALA A 49 -14.11 4.16 1.44
CA ALA A 49 -14.37 4.80 2.73
C ALA A 49 -13.67 6.16 2.87
N GLU A 50 -12.71 6.41 1.99
CA GLU A 50 -11.98 7.66 1.76
C GLU A 50 -12.71 8.62 0.81
N PHE A 51 -13.63 8.14 -0.03
CA PHE A 51 -14.28 8.95 -1.07
C PHE A 51 -14.98 10.20 -0.53
N GLY A 52 -15.15 11.20 -1.40
CA GLY A 52 -15.87 12.43 -1.03
C GLY A 52 -15.12 13.25 0.02
N GLU A 53 -13.79 13.37 -0.11
CA GLU A 53 -12.89 14.04 0.84
C GLU A 53 -13.27 15.49 1.18
N SER A 54 -14.01 16.17 0.29
CA SER A 54 -14.52 17.53 0.52
C SER A 54 -15.75 17.57 1.44
N ASN A 55 -16.39 16.43 1.71
CA ASN A 55 -17.58 16.28 2.54
C ASN A 55 -17.23 15.51 3.82
N ILE A 56 -16.87 16.25 4.87
CA ILE A 56 -16.49 15.72 6.18
C ILE A 56 -17.53 16.14 7.24
N PRO A 57 -18.12 15.21 8.01
CA PRO A 57 -17.86 13.76 7.99
C PRO A 57 -18.45 13.05 6.76
N GLY A 58 -19.36 13.69 6.03
CA GLY A 58 -20.06 13.09 4.89
C GLY A 58 -21.11 12.06 5.33
N THR A 59 -21.76 11.44 4.36
CA THR A 59 -22.87 10.50 4.53
C THR A 59 -22.57 9.19 3.83
N LEU A 60 -22.65 8.07 4.57
CA LEU A 60 -22.52 6.72 4.01
C LEU A 60 -23.57 6.49 2.92
N GLY A 61 -23.15 5.97 1.77
CA GLY A 61 -23.97 5.72 0.59
C GLY A 61 -24.21 6.93 -0.31
N ALA A 62 -23.68 8.11 0.04
CA ALA A 62 -23.72 9.31 -0.79
C ALA A 62 -22.32 9.87 -1.04
N ASP A 63 -21.56 10.13 0.02
CA ASP A 63 -20.21 10.70 -0.06
C ASP A 63 -19.12 9.61 -0.06
N TYR A 64 -19.36 8.52 0.67
CA TYR A 64 -18.44 7.38 0.78
C TYR A 64 -19.20 6.07 0.92
N THR A 65 -18.51 4.95 0.72
CA THR A 65 -19.03 3.59 0.93
C THR A 65 -17.98 2.72 1.61
N TRP A 66 -18.36 1.57 2.15
CA TRP A 66 -17.39 0.56 2.56
C TRP A 66 -17.19 -0.47 1.45
N PRO A 67 -16.01 -1.11 1.37
CA PRO A 67 -15.77 -2.21 0.44
C PRO A 67 -16.81 -3.31 0.55
N GLU A 68 -17.26 -3.81 -0.59
CA GLU A 68 -18.19 -4.92 -0.63
C GLU A 68 -17.47 -6.24 -0.35
N THR A 69 -17.74 -6.85 0.81
CA THR A 69 -17.11 -8.12 1.22
C THR A 69 -17.30 -9.26 0.22
N SER A 70 -18.40 -9.26 -0.54
CA SER A 70 -18.62 -10.22 -1.61
C SER A 70 -17.62 -10.09 -2.76
N LYS A 71 -17.12 -8.88 -3.03
CA LYS A 71 -16.07 -8.60 -4.03
C LYS A 71 -14.70 -8.98 -3.51
N ILE A 72 -14.41 -8.66 -2.25
CA ILE A 72 -13.22 -9.15 -1.55
C ILE A 72 -13.14 -10.68 -1.62
N GLN A 73 -14.26 -11.39 -1.42
CA GLN A 73 -14.29 -12.85 -1.50
C GLN A 73 -13.90 -13.39 -2.88
N VAL A 74 -14.33 -12.73 -3.97
CA VAL A 74 -13.94 -13.13 -5.33
C VAL A 74 -12.42 -13.08 -5.51
N LEU A 75 -11.78 -12.04 -4.97
CA LEU A 75 -10.33 -11.88 -5.01
C LEU A 75 -9.59 -12.85 -4.09
N ARG A 76 -10.17 -13.16 -2.92
CA ARG A 76 -9.68 -14.21 -2.03
C ARG A 76 -9.71 -15.58 -2.69
N ASP A 77 -10.79 -15.91 -3.39
CA ASP A 77 -10.93 -17.16 -4.12
C ASP A 77 -9.94 -17.26 -5.30
N ALA A 78 -9.43 -16.12 -5.76
CA ALA A 78 -8.34 -16.02 -6.71
C ALA A 78 -6.93 -16.07 -6.06
N ASP A 79 -6.80 -16.34 -4.76
CA ASP A 79 -5.55 -16.42 -3.97
C ASP A 79 -4.90 -15.09 -3.52
N MET A 80 -5.50 -13.91 -3.79
CA MET A 80 -4.97 -12.64 -3.25
C MET A 80 -5.00 -12.63 -1.72
N ASN A 81 -3.93 -12.27 -1.03
CA ASN A 81 -3.78 -12.49 0.42
C ASN A 81 -3.50 -11.22 1.26
N ILE A 82 -3.58 -10.04 0.66
CA ILE A 82 -3.50 -8.73 1.33
C ILE A 82 -4.54 -7.80 0.69
N PHE A 83 -5.15 -6.93 1.50
CA PHE A 83 -6.12 -5.94 1.05
C PHE A 83 -5.88 -4.64 1.81
N ARG A 84 -5.55 -3.57 1.11
CA ARG A 84 -5.43 -2.23 1.70
C ARG A 84 -6.77 -1.54 1.76
N VAL A 85 -7.12 -0.97 2.91
CA VAL A 85 -8.43 -0.35 3.16
C VAL A 85 -8.21 1.12 3.48
N PRO A 86 -8.27 1.99 2.46
CA PRO A 86 -8.24 3.44 2.63
C PRO A 86 -9.41 3.94 3.48
N PHE A 87 -9.15 4.88 4.39
CA PHE A 87 -10.15 5.56 5.19
C PHE A 87 -9.68 6.99 5.54
N LEU A 88 -10.60 7.91 5.90
CA LEU A 88 -10.20 9.26 6.33
C LEU A 88 -10.02 9.36 7.84
N MET A 89 -8.90 9.94 8.27
CA MET A 89 -8.61 10.25 9.66
C MET A 89 -9.72 11.10 10.31
N GLU A 90 -10.27 12.07 9.59
CA GLU A 90 -11.30 13.01 10.06
C GLU A 90 -12.66 12.33 10.28
N ARG A 91 -12.93 11.24 9.56
CA ARG A 91 -14.14 10.42 9.79
C ARG A 91 -13.94 9.48 10.95
N LEU A 92 -12.74 8.92 11.09
CA LEU A 92 -12.41 7.98 12.17
C LEU A 92 -12.25 8.67 13.53
N ILE A 93 -11.58 9.82 13.59
CA ILE A 93 -11.43 10.64 14.80
C ILE A 93 -11.79 12.09 14.43
N PRO A 94 -13.05 12.51 14.59
CA PRO A 94 -13.51 13.83 14.17
C PRO A 94 -13.03 14.97 15.07
N GLY A 95 -12.96 16.17 14.49
CA GLY A 95 -12.62 17.41 15.17
C GLY A 95 -11.11 17.58 15.35
N THR A 96 -10.49 16.81 16.23
CA THR A 96 -9.04 16.84 16.48
C THR A 96 -8.47 15.44 16.46
N MET A 97 -7.25 15.26 15.93
CA MET A 97 -6.59 13.94 15.85
C MET A 97 -6.43 13.22 17.20
N THR A 98 -6.41 13.95 18.31
CA THR A 98 -6.37 13.41 19.68
C THR A 98 -7.76 13.21 20.30
N GLY A 99 -8.81 13.29 19.48
CA GLY A 99 -10.20 13.17 19.87
C GLY A 99 -10.61 11.73 20.19
N THR A 100 -11.92 11.51 20.24
CA THR A 100 -12.48 10.16 20.41
C THR A 100 -12.79 9.56 19.05
N LEU A 101 -12.61 8.25 18.93
CA LEU A 101 -13.01 7.50 17.74
C LEU A 101 -14.52 7.64 17.52
N ASP A 102 -14.93 7.89 16.27
CA ASP A 102 -16.34 7.79 15.89
C ASP A 102 -16.75 6.31 15.92
N GLU A 103 -17.70 5.97 16.80
CA GLU A 103 -18.09 4.58 17.04
C GLU A 103 -18.69 3.91 15.79
N THR A 104 -19.40 4.68 14.95
CA THR A 104 -20.08 4.14 13.77
C THR A 104 -19.06 3.83 12.68
N TYR A 105 -18.23 4.82 12.34
CA TYR A 105 -17.18 4.66 11.32
C TYR A 105 -16.14 3.60 11.73
N LEU A 106 -15.75 3.57 13.01
CA LEU A 106 -14.88 2.53 13.55
C LEU A 106 -15.52 1.13 13.47
N SER A 107 -16.81 1.01 13.80
CA SER A 107 -17.52 -0.28 13.73
C SER A 107 -17.50 -0.84 12.31
N ASP A 108 -17.73 0.01 11.31
CA ASP A 108 -17.72 -0.41 9.90
C ASP A 108 -16.30 -0.76 9.41
N LEU A 109 -15.28 0.02 9.80
CA LEU A 109 -13.88 -0.32 9.55
C LEU A 109 -13.53 -1.70 10.13
N LYS A 110 -13.90 -1.94 11.39
CA LYS A 110 -13.68 -3.21 12.07
C LYS A 110 -14.41 -4.35 11.38
N SER A 111 -15.61 -4.13 10.85
CA SER A 111 -16.36 -5.13 10.09
C SER A 111 -15.61 -5.56 8.82
N THR A 112 -15.12 -4.61 8.04
CA THR A 112 -14.34 -4.85 6.81
C THR A 112 -13.02 -5.57 7.12
N VAL A 113 -12.25 -5.04 8.08
CA VAL A 113 -10.97 -5.63 8.53
C VAL A 113 -11.18 -7.05 9.06
N LYS A 114 -12.24 -7.28 9.85
CA LYS A 114 -12.56 -8.61 10.37
C LYS A 114 -12.90 -9.59 9.24
N PHE A 115 -13.68 -9.18 8.24
CA PHE A 115 -13.97 -10.04 7.10
C PHE A 115 -12.69 -10.47 6.36
N ILE A 116 -11.81 -9.51 6.07
CA ILE A 116 -10.52 -9.79 5.41
C ILE A 116 -9.68 -10.75 6.24
N THR A 117 -9.50 -10.45 7.54
CA THR A 117 -8.61 -11.22 8.41
C THR A 117 -9.17 -12.61 8.79
N ASP A 118 -10.48 -12.77 8.92
CA ASP A 118 -11.14 -14.08 9.10
C ASP A 118 -10.96 -15.00 7.86
N SER A 119 -10.78 -14.42 6.66
CA SER A 119 -10.45 -15.19 5.45
C SER A 119 -8.98 -15.66 5.42
N GLY A 120 -8.18 -15.28 6.42
CA GLY A 120 -6.74 -15.57 6.52
C GLY A 120 -5.82 -14.58 5.79
N ALA A 121 -6.38 -13.61 5.06
CA ALA A 121 -5.65 -12.53 4.41
C ALA A 121 -5.22 -11.44 5.41
N TYR A 122 -4.33 -10.56 4.97
CA TYR A 122 -3.92 -9.37 5.69
C TYR A 122 -4.79 -8.18 5.32
N ALA A 123 -5.10 -7.32 6.29
CA ALA A 123 -5.78 -6.05 6.07
C ALA A 123 -4.82 -4.91 6.41
N VAL A 124 -4.50 -4.06 5.43
CA VAL A 124 -3.73 -2.83 5.64
C VAL A 124 -4.70 -1.72 5.98
N LEU A 125 -4.49 -1.07 7.13
CA LEU A 125 -5.26 0.09 7.56
C LEU A 125 -4.53 1.33 7.07
N ASP A 126 -5.08 1.98 6.05
CA ASP A 126 -4.52 3.16 5.40
C ASP A 126 -5.34 4.42 5.76
N PRO A 127 -4.84 5.29 6.66
CA PRO A 127 -5.34 6.65 6.76
C PRO A 127 -4.91 7.43 5.51
N HIS A 128 -5.85 7.57 4.57
CA HIS A 128 -5.65 8.05 3.22
C HIS A 128 -5.64 9.60 3.16
N ASN A 129 -4.60 10.18 3.75
CA ASN A 129 -4.64 11.55 4.25
C ASN A 129 -3.49 12.46 3.78
N TYR A 130 -2.53 11.95 2.99
CA TYR A 130 -1.51 12.79 2.34
C TYR A 130 -0.64 13.59 3.32
N GLY A 131 -0.40 13.06 4.51
CA GLY A 131 0.28 13.77 5.61
C GLY A 131 -0.50 14.95 6.18
N ARG A 132 -1.81 15.02 5.93
CA ARG A 132 -2.67 16.16 6.25
C ARG A 132 -3.91 15.73 7.04
N TYR A 133 -4.33 16.60 7.94
CA TYR A 133 -5.58 16.47 8.68
C TYR A 133 -6.33 17.79 8.62
N SER A 134 -7.61 17.76 8.23
CA SER A 134 -8.42 18.94 7.93
C SER A 134 -7.75 19.89 6.92
N GLY A 135 -7.11 19.31 5.90
CA GLY A 135 -6.40 20.01 4.82
C GLY A 135 -5.07 20.66 5.23
N SER A 136 -4.65 20.57 6.49
CA SER A 136 -3.40 21.13 6.98
C SER A 136 -2.36 20.04 7.21
N VAL A 137 -1.09 20.34 6.92
CA VAL A 137 0.03 19.44 7.22
C VAL A 137 0.03 19.06 8.70
N ILE A 138 0.10 17.76 8.99
CA ILE A 138 0.25 17.24 10.34
C ILE A 138 1.65 17.61 10.83
N SER A 139 1.73 18.64 11.68
CA SER A 139 3.01 19.16 12.19
C SER A 139 3.36 18.67 13.60
N SER A 140 2.38 18.12 14.32
CA SER A 140 2.52 17.63 15.69
C SER A 140 2.72 16.11 15.70
N THR A 141 3.94 15.67 15.99
CA THR A 141 4.27 14.25 16.15
C THR A 141 3.56 13.65 17.36
N ASP A 142 3.34 14.41 18.42
CA ASP A 142 2.66 13.93 19.62
C ASP A 142 1.17 13.65 19.37
N ASP A 143 0.52 14.51 18.59
CA ASP A 143 -0.88 14.30 18.20
C ASP A 143 -1.01 13.10 17.25
N PHE A 144 -0.07 12.96 16.30
CA PHE A 144 -0.06 11.81 15.38
C PHE A 144 0.25 10.49 16.09
N LYS A 145 1.17 10.49 17.07
CA LYS A 145 1.42 9.35 17.96
C LYS A 145 0.18 8.99 18.78
N THR A 146 -0.58 9.99 19.23
CA THR A 146 -1.81 9.78 20.01
C THR A 146 -2.91 9.19 19.13
N PHE A 147 -3.09 9.71 17.91
CA PHE A 147 -3.97 9.12 16.89
C PHE A 147 -3.64 7.64 16.68
N TRP A 148 -2.37 7.34 16.38
CA TRP A 148 -1.94 5.97 16.12
C TRP A 148 -2.08 5.04 17.32
N LYS A 149 -1.86 5.55 18.54
CA LYS A 149 -2.09 4.76 19.75
C LYS A 149 -3.57 4.41 19.92
N ALA A 150 -4.48 5.33 19.62
CA ALA A 150 -5.92 5.10 19.70
C ALA A 150 -6.37 4.05 18.68
N VAL A 151 -5.99 4.23 17.41
CA VAL A 151 -6.34 3.31 16.31
C VAL A 151 -5.75 1.92 16.56
N ALA A 152 -4.44 1.82 16.81
CA ALA A 152 -3.79 0.52 17.00
C ALA A 152 -4.31 -0.24 18.23
N GLY A 153 -4.82 0.46 19.26
CA GLY A 153 -5.45 -0.16 20.41
C GLY A 153 -6.62 -1.07 20.03
N GLU A 154 -7.43 -0.65 19.05
CA GLU A 154 -8.62 -1.37 18.56
C GLU A 154 -8.28 -2.65 17.79
N PHE A 155 -7.05 -2.77 17.27
CA PHE A 155 -6.62 -3.86 16.39
C PHE A 155 -5.42 -4.66 16.95
N SER A 156 -4.94 -4.32 18.14
CA SER A 156 -3.69 -4.83 18.70
C SER A 156 -3.58 -6.36 18.83
N SER A 157 -4.71 -7.07 18.98
CA SER A 157 -4.74 -8.53 19.05
C SER A 157 -4.89 -9.24 17.69
N ASN A 158 -5.12 -8.50 16.61
CA ASN A 158 -5.28 -9.08 15.28
C ASN A 158 -3.94 -9.08 14.55
N GLU A 159 -3.29 -10.24 14.47
CA GLU A 159 -1.96 -10.41 13.87
C GLU A 159 -1.96 -10.27 12.33
N LYS A 160 -3.14 -10.27 11.71
CA LYS A 160 -3.33 -10.09 10.27
C LYS A 160 -3.61 -8.63 9.88
N VAL A 161 -3.65 -7.72 10.86
CA VAL A 161 -3.65 -6.29 10.59
C VAL A 161 -2.23 -5.83 10.27
N ILE A 162 -2.12 -4.95 9.29
CA ILE A 162 -0.95 -4.15 8.96
C ILE A 162 -1.35 -2.69 9.12
N PHE A 163 -0.48 -1.88 9.71
CA PHE A 163 -0.73 -0.44 9.85
C PHE A 163 0.10 0.31 8.83
N ASP A 164 -0.54 1.00 7.91
CA ASP A 164 0.11 1.98 7.04
C ASP A 164 0.07 3.34 7.74
N THR A 165 1.23 3.98 7.89
CA THR A 165 1.35 5.24 8.65
C THR A 165 0.48 6.37 8.07
N ASN A 166 0.44 6.53 6.76
CA ASN A 166 -0.36 7.54 6.05
C ASN A 166 -0.08 7.44 4.56
N ASN A 167 -1.15 7.45 3.75
CA ASN A 167 -1.02 7.54 2.31
C ASN A 167 -0.21 8.77 1.88
N GLU A 168 0.83 8.56 1.07
CA GLU A 168 1.46 9.52 0.17
C GLU A 168 1.76 10.90 0.77
N TYR A 169 2.68 10.97 1.75
CA TYR A 169 3.20 12.27 2.16
C TYR A 169 3.73 13.05 0.94
N HIS A 170 3.40 14.33 0.83
CA HIS A 170 3.86 15.16 -0.29
C HIS A 170 3.94 16.65 0.07
N ASP A 171 4.83 17.39 -0.59
CA ASP A 171 5.04 18.83 -0.42
C ASP A 171 5.23 19.24 1.05
N MET A 172 5.95 18.41 1.80
CA MET A 172 6.22 18.56 3.22
C MET A 172 7.72 18.58 3.51
N ASP A 173 8.10 19.12 4.66
CA ASP A 173 9.48 19.00 5.14
C ASP A 173 9.86 17.53 5.34
N GLN A 174 10.99 17.12 4.77
CA GLN A 174 11.41 15.72 4.79
C GLN A 174 11.78 15.21 6.19
N THR A 175 12.23 16.09 7.09
CA THR A 175 12.51 15.70 8.48
C THR A 175 11.20 15.46 9.22
N LEU A 176 10.17 16.28 8.95
CA LEU A 176 8.84 16.06 9.49
C LEU A 176 8.25 14.72 9.05
N VAL A 177 8.34 14.34 7.77
CA VAL A 177 7.84 13.04 7.28
C VAL A 177 8.46 11.85 8.03
N VAL A 178 9.78 11.86 8.22
CA VAL A 178 10.47 10.83 9.03
C VAL A 178 9.96 10.82 10.48
N ASN A 179 9.81 12.01 11.08
CA ASN A 179 9.36 12.13 12.47
C ASN A 179 7.90 11.66 12.64
N LEU A 180 7.02 11.90 11.66
CA LEU A 180 5.65 11.40 11.66
C LEU A 180 5.59 9.87 11.56
N ASN A 181 6.37 9.29 10.65
CA ASN A 181 6.49 7.83 10.55
C ASN A 181 7.00 7.21 11.86
N GLN A 182 8.04 7.79 12.48
CA GLN A 182 8.54 7.32 13.78
C GLN A 182 7.48 7.48 14.90
N ALA A 183 6.73 8.59 14.89
CA ALA A 183 5.65 8.83 15.85
C ALA A 183 4.50 7.81 15.71
N ALA A 184 4.16 7.42 14.47
CA ALA A 184 3.21 6.36 14.20
C ALA A 184 3.69 5.01 14.76
N ILE A 185 4.92 4.61 14.42
CA ILE A 185 5.54 3.38 14.95
C ILE A 185 5.48 3.36 16.48
N ASP A 186 5.96 4.42 17.11
CA ASP A 186 5.93 4.57 18.56
C ASP A 186 4.53 4.43 19.15
N GLY A 187 3.53 5.09 18.54
CA GLY A 187 2.14 5.07 18.97
C GLY A 187 1.53 3.67 18.88
N ILE A 188 1.71 3.03 17.72
CA ILE A 188 1.26 1.65 17.45
C ILE A 188 1.86 0.69 18.47
N ARG A 189 3.19 0.72 18.67
CA ARG A 189 3.85 -0.18 19.63
C ARG A 189 3.45 0.13 21.08
N ALA A 190 3.24 1.40 21.43
CA ALA A 190 2.76 1.80 22.75
C ALA A 190 1.31 1.38 23.04
N ALA A 191 0.51 1.09 22.02
CA ALA A 191 -0.84 0.53 22.16
C ALA A 191 -0.85 -0.98 22.46
N GLY A 192 0.31 -1.65 22.36
CA GLY A 192 0.43 -3.10 22.55
C GLY A 192 0.36 -3.93 21.28
N ALA A 193 0.21 -3.29 20.10
CA ALA A 193 0.25 -3.94 18.80
C ALA A 193 1.69 -4.33 18.42
N LYS A 194 2.13 -5.52 18.84
CA LYS A 194 3.53 -5.97 18.75
C LYS A 194 3.81 -6.97 17.63
N THR A 195 2.77 -7.59 17.07
CA THR A 195 2.92 -8.66 16.08
C THR A 195 2.78 -8.17 14.65
N GLN A 196 2.07 -7.06 14.46
CA GLN A 196 1.72 -6.46 13.17
C GLN A 196 2.92 -5.83 12.47
N PHE A 197 2.93 -5.90 11.15
CA PHE A 197 3.79 -5.07 10.31
C PHE A 197 3.33 -3.62 10.33
N ILE A 198 4.29 -2.72 10.09
CA ILE A 198 4.03 -1.29 9.91
C ILE A 198 4.60 -0.90 8.55
N PHE A 199 3.73 -0.47 7.66
CA PHE A 199 4.09 0.10 6.38
C PHE A 199 4.36 1.58 6.57
N VAL A 200 5.56 2.01 6.16
CA VAL A 200 6.02 3.39 6.29
C VAL A 200 6.10 4.01 4.90
N GLU A 201 5.56 5.20 4.77
CA GLU A 201 5.47 5.91 3.50
C GLU A 201 6.36 7.16 3.49
N GLY A 202 6.99 7.40 2.34
CA GLY A 202 7.88 8.52 2.12
C GLY A 202 7.15 9.77 1.60
N ASN A 203 7.92 10.84 1.46
CA ASN A 203 7.51 12.07 0.78
C ASN A 203 7.50 11.88 -0.74
N ALA A 204 7.09 12.91 -1.48
CA ALA A 204 6.93 12.89 -2.93
C ALA A 204 6.02 11.74 -3.39
N TRP A 205 4.87 11.60 -2.70
CA TRP A 205 3.85 10.59 -2.98
C TRP A 205 4.37 9.16 -2.85
N THR A 206 5.33 8.97 -1.93
CA THR A 206 6.06 7.71 -1.70
C THR A 206 6.60 7.02 -2.97
N GLY A 207 6.83 7.78 -4.05
CA GLY A 207 7.08 7.22 -5.37
C GLY A 207 8.41 6.46 -5.45
N ALA A 208 8.38 5.21 -5.92
CA ALA A 208 9.60 4.39 -6.03
C ALA A 208 10.63 5.01 -6.98
N TRP A 209 10.17 5.55 -8.12
CA TRP A 209 11.00 6.21 -9.14
C TRP A 209 11.80 7.42 -8.62
N SER A 210 11.33 8.06 -7.55
CA SER A 210 11.94 9.26 -6.96
C SER A 210 12.42 9.02 -5.53
N TRP A 211 12.40 7.77 -5.05
CA TRP A 211 12.66 7.43 -3.65
C TRP A 211 14.04 7.91 -3.18
N THR A 212 15.09 7.63 -3.94
CA THR A 212 16.47 7.96 -3.53
C THR A 212 16.75 9.45 -3.47
N ASP A 213 16.00 10.25 -4.22
CA ASP A 213 16.18 11.70 -4.27
C ASP A 213 15.48 12.41 -3.10
N ASN A 214 14.42 11.80 -2.56
CA ASN A 214 13.55 12.44 -1.56
C ASN A 214 13.62 11.77 -0.18
N ASN A 215 13.80 10.45 -0.13
CA ASN A 215 13.47 9.63 1.05
C ASN A 215 14.65 8.87 1.66
N ASP A 216 15.91 9.22 1.32
CA ASP A 216 17.08 8.50 1.86
C ASP A 216 17.15 8.50 3.40
N ASN A 217 16.66 9.55 4.06
CA ASN A 217 16.65 9.63 5.53
C ASN A 217 15.61 8.71 6.20
N MET A 218 14.67 8.13 5.44
CA MET A 218 13.69 7.15 5.95
C MET A 218 14.37 5.86 6.46
N LYS A 219 15.62 5.56 6.05
CA LYS A 219 16.41 4.43 6.60
C LYS A 219 16.67 4.51 8.11
N SER A 220 16.50 5.71 8.69
CA SER A 220 16.72 5.97 10.12
C SER A 220 15.57 5.52 11.02
N LEU A 221 14.41 5.17 10.46
CA LEU A 221 13.27 4.66 11.21
C LEU A 221 13.63 3.38 11.98
N THR A 222 13.10 3.26 13.18
CA THR A 222 13.33 2.12 14.06
C THR A 222 12.03 1.57 14.63
N ASP A 223 11.94 0.25 14.68
CA ASP A 223 10.83 -0.47 15.30
C ASP A 223 11.40 -1.54 16.25
N PRO A 224 11.03 -1.54 17.54
CA PRO A 224 11.48 -2.59 18.47
C PRO A 224 11.03 -4.00 18.09
N GLN A 225 10.09 -4.16 17.17
CA GLN A 225 9.62 -5.47 16.68
C GLN A 225 10.23 -5.89 15.34
N ASP A 226 11.05 -5.02 14.73
CA ASP A 226 11.72 -5.23 13.44
C ASP A 226 10.74 -5.65 12.32
N LYS A 227 9.62 -4.92 12.18
CA LYS A 227 8.57 -5.18 11.18
C LYS A 227 8.21 -3.94 10.36
N ILE A 228 9.19 -3.07 10.10
CA ILE A 228 9.03 -1.97 9.15
C ILE A 228 9.12 -2.51 7.73
N VAL A 229 8.19 -2.09 6.88
CA VAL A 229 8.24 -2.29 5.43
C VAL A 229 8.06 -0.93 4.77
N TYR A 230 8.94 -0.59 3.83
CA TYR A 230 8.87 0.68 3.09
C TYR A 230 7.88 0.52 1.95
N GLU A 231 6.69 1.07 2.14
CA GLU A 231 5.64 1.09 1.12
C GLU A 231 5.93 2.21 0.13
N MET A 232 5.96 1.85 -1.14
CA MET A 232 6.19 2.78 -2.24
C MET A 232 5.11 2.62 -3.29
N HIS A 233 4.80 3.70 -4.01
CA HIS A 233 3.81 3.69 -5.09
C HIS A 233 4.50 3.81 -6.43
N GLN A 234 3.92 3.17 -7.45
CA GLN A 234 4.47 3.27 -8.79
C GLN A 234 3.42 3.15 -9.90
N TYR A 235 3.14 4.29 -10.52
CA TYR A 235 2.40 4.36 -11.78
C TYR A 235 3.33 4.41 -12.99
N LEU A 236 2.78 4.20 -14.19
CA LEU A 236 3.55 3.90 -15.41
C LEU A 236 3.41 4.97 -16.51
N ASP A 237 2.55 5.95 -16.29
CA ASP A 237 2.34 7.11 -17.14
C ASP A 237 3.43 8.18 -16.98
N SER A 238 3.42 9.20 -17.83
CA SER A 238 4.56 10.11 -18.03
C SER A 238 5.03 10.83 -16.77
N ASP A 239 4.11 11.20 -15.88
CA ASP A 239 4.39 11.90 -14.63
C ASP A 239 4.29 10.98 -13.39
N SER A 240 4.01 9.68 -13.59
CA SER A 240 3.82 8.69 -12.54
C SER A 240 2.64 9.00 -11.61
N SER A 241 1.60 9.70 -12.10
CA SER A 241 0.40 10.04 -11.34
C SER A 241 -0.69 8.97 -11.38
N GLY A 242 -0.65 8.05 -12.34
CA GLY A 242 -1.70 7.05 -12.52
C GLY A 242 -2.98 7.60 -13.16
N THR A 243 -2.96 8.81 -13.69
CA THR A 243 -4.14 9.48 -14.25
C THR A 243 -4.31 9.27 -15.75
N SER A 244 -3.33 8.67 -16.41
CA SER A 244 -3.35 8.34 -17.84
C SER A 244 -3.34 6.83 -18.09
N GLU A 245 -4.15 6.38 -19.06
CA GLU A 245 -4.14 5.00 -19.53
C GLU A 245 -2.88 4.63 -20.34
N THR A 246 -2.03 5.62 -20.67
CA THR A 246 -0.84 5.43 -21.51
C THR A 246 0.41 5.25 -20.67
N CYS A 247 1.07 4.10 -20.80
CA CYS A 247 2.39 3.86 -20.21
C CYS A 247 3.49 4.44 -21.11
N VAL A 248 4.56 4.95 -20.49
CA VAL A 248 5.68 5.58 -21.21
C VAL A 248 6.35 4.62 -22.20
N SER A 249 6.54 3.36 -21.78
CA SER A 249 7.16 2.31 -22.58
C SER A 249 6.77 0.94 -22.03
N THR A 250 7.11 -0.13 -22.74
CA THR A 250 6.90 -1.51 -22.28
C THR A 250 7.84 -1.94 -21.16
N THR A 251 8.82 -1.12 -20.77
CA THR A 251 9.86 -1.43 -19.77
C THR A 251 9.86 -0.46 -18.59
N ILE A 252 9.07 0.61 -18.64
CA ILE A 252 9.10 1.72 -17.68
C ILE A 252 8.90 1.27 -16.23
N GLY A 253 8.05 0.26 -16.00
CA GLY A 253 7.79 -0.25 -14.65
C GLY A 253 9.05 -0.81 -13.98
N LYS A 254 9.87 -1.59 -14.70
CA LYS A 254 11.16 -2.07 -14.18
C LYS A 254 12.11 -0.91 -13.92
N GLU A 255 12.29 -0.04 -14.91
CA GLU A 255 13.24 1.08 -14.86
C GLU A 255 12.99 1.98 -13.65
N ARG A 256 11.72 2.25 -13.33
CA ARG A 256 11.32 3.07 -12.18
C ARG A 256 11.59 2.42 -10.81
N LEU A 257 11.78 1.10 -10.74
CA LEU A 257 12.06 0.41 -9.46
C LEU A 257 13.55 0.15 -9.21
N GLU A 258 14.43 0.36 -10.20
CA GLU A 258 15.84 -0.05 -10.08
C GLU A 258 16.57 0.65 -8.92
N LEU A 259 16.45 1.98 -8.84
CA LEU A 259 17.11 2.77 -7.78
C LEU A 259 16.54 2.47 -6.39
N ALA A 260 15.21 2.35 -6.27
CA ALA A 260 14.56 1.95 -5.01
C ALA A 260 14.99 0.55 -4.56
N THR A 261 15.10 -0.40 -5.48
CA THR A 261 15.55 -1.77 -5.19
C THR A 261 16.99 -1.79 -4.69
N GLU A 262 17.89 -1.05 -5.34
CA GLU A 262 19.27 -0.91 -4.88
C GLU A 262 19.35 -0.25 -3.50
N TRP A 263 18.53 0.78 -3.27
CA TRP A 263 18.44 1.43 -1.96
C TRP A 263 17.99 0.47 -0.85
N LEU A 264 16.95 -0.35 -1.10
CA LEU A 264 16.48 -1.35 -0.14
C LEU A 264 17.59 -2.35 0.21
N LYS A 265 18.31 -2.85 -0.80
CA LYS A 265 19.43 -3.79 -0.61
C LYS A 265 20.58 -3.18 0.18
N ASN A 266 20.99 -1.96 -0.19
CA ASN A 266 22.13 -1.29 0.44
C ASN A 266 21.87 -0.90 1.90
N ASN A 267 20.60 -0.76 2.30
CA ASN A 267 20.20 -0.38 3.64
C ASN A 267 19.60 -1.54 4.46
N ASP A 268 19.62 -2.77 3.92
CA ASP A 268 19.02 -3.99 4.51
C ASP A 268 17.55 -3.79 4.92
N LYS A 269 16.75 -3.25 3.99
CA LYS A 269 15.34 -2.93 4.20
C LYS A 269 14.43 -3.80 3.34
N LYS A 270 13.17 -3.94 3.77
CA LYS A 270 12.10 -4.59 3.01
C LYS A 270 11.17 -3.54 2.43
N GLY A 271 10.76 -3.73 1.18
CA GLY A 271 9.83 -2.85 0.48
C GLY A 271 8.57 -3.57 0.03
N PHE A 272 7.53 -2.81 -0.23
CA PHE A 272 6.26 -3.26 -0.80
C PHE A 272 5.76 -2.21 -1.79
N ILE A 273 5.16 -2.64 -2.91
CA ILE A 273 4.49 -1.70 -3.81
C ILE A 273 3.01 -1.63 -3.43
N GLY A 274 2.65 -0.59 -2.68
CA GLY A 274 1.30 -0.34 -2.13
C GLY A 274 0.28 0.10 -3.17
N GLU A 275 0.74 0.73 -4.25
CA GLU A 275 -0.11 1.07 -5.37
C GLU A 275 0.64 0.95 -6.69
N PHE A 276 0.00 0.29 -7.65
CA PHE A 276 0.36 0.38 -9.05
C PHE A 276 -0.87 0.14 -9.94
N ALA A 277 -0.82 0.72 -11.14
CA ALA A 277 -1.82 0.48 -12.18
C ALA A 277 -1.25 0.73 -13.58
N GLY A 278 -1.96 0.26 -14.60
CA GLY A 278 -1.67 0.57 -16.00
C GLY A 278 -2.92 0.42 -16.87
N GLY A 279 -3.06 1.22 -17.92
CA GLY A 279 -4.21 1.14 -18.81
C GLY A 279 -4.38 -0.23 -19.48
N VAL A 280 -5.58 -0.54 -19.95
CA VAL A 280 -5.91 -1.83 -20.60
C VAL A 280 -5.42 -1.84 -22.05
N ASN A 281 -4.10 -1.91 -22.23
CA ASN A 281 -3.43 -1.99 -23.52
C ASN A 281 -2.15 -2.83 -23.45
N ALA A 282 -1.66 -3.27 -24.62
CA ALA A 282 -0.55 -4.23 -24.70
C ALA A 282 0.77 -3.70 -24.15
N ASP A 283 1.00 -2.38 -24.19
CA ASP A 283 2.25 -1.79 -23.73
C ASP A 283 2.29 -1.72 -22.21
N CYS A 284 1.19 -1.26 -21.59
CA CYS A 284 1.03 -1.27 -20.14
C CYS A 284 1.06 -2.68 -19.55
N GLN A 285 0.39 -3.65 -20.18
CA GLN A 285 0.43 -5.05 -19.74
C GLN A 285 1.86 -5.62 -19.70
N LYS A 286 2.68 -5.30 -20.71
CA LYS A 286 4.10 -5.68 -20.72
C LYS A 286 4.91 -4.95 -19.65
N ALA A 287 4.65 -3.67 -19.45
CA ALA A 287 5.33 -2.87 -18.43
C ALA A 287 5.04 -3.40 -17.02
N VAL A 288 3.77 -3.71 -16.71
CA VAL A 288 3.34 -4.34 -15.45
C VAL A 288 3.98 -5.71 -15.28
N GLU A 289 3.93 -6.59 -16.30
CA GLU A 289 4.54 -7.91 -16.21
C GLU A 289 6.06 -7.83 -15.98
N GLY A 290 6.74 -6.90 -16.66
CA GLY A 290 8.16 -6.66 -16.48
C GLY A 290 8.53 -6.13 -15.10
N MET A 291 7.71 -5.22 -14.55
CA MET A 291 7.85 -4.69 -13.19
C MET A 291 7.73 -5.79 -12.15
N LEU A 292 6.65 -6.58 -12.20
CA LEU A 292 6.41 -7.67 -11.25
C LEU A 292 7.45 -8.78 -11.37
N SER A 293 7.91 -9.09 -12.59
CA SER A 293 9.00 -10.05 -12.80
C SER A 293 10.29 -9.57 -12.15
N TYR A 294 10.63 -8.30 -12.31
CA TYR A 294 11.81 -7.71 -11.69
C TYR A 294 11.71 -7.72 -10.16
N MET A 295 10.56 -7.37 -9.60
CA MET A 295 10.33 -7.46 -8.15
C MET A 295 10.46 -8.91 -7.64
N SER A 296 9.90 -9.88 -8.37
CA SER A 296 9.98 -11.31 -8.01
C SER A 296 11.43 -11.82 -8.02
N ASP A 297 12.23 -11.42 -9.00
CA ASP A 297 13.67 -11.72 -9.08
C ASP A 297 14.48 -11.04 -7.95
N ASN A 298 13.90 -10.03 -7.28
CA ASN A 298 14.47 -9.28 -6.16
C ASN A 298 13.60 -9.41 -4.89
N SER A 299 12.98 -10.57 -4.71
CA SER A 299 12.10 -10.89 -3.56
C SER A 299 12.86 -11.01 -2.23
N ASP A 300 14.19 -10.93 -2.25
CA ASP A 300 15.00 -10.72 -1.06
C ASP A 300 14.69 -9.37 -0.39
N VAL A 301 14.28 -8.35 -1.14
CA VAL A 301 13.88 -7.03 -0.60
C VAL A 301 12.42 -6.68 -0.88
N TRP A 302 11.81 -7.15 -1.97
CA TRP A 302 10.41 -6.88 -2.28
C TRP A 302 9.49 -7.96 -1.70
N MET A 303 8.66 -7.55 -0.73
CA MET A 303 7.71 -8.45 -0.07
C MET A 303 6.44 -8.71 -0.88
N GLY A 304 6.15 -7.89 -1.88
CA GLY A 304 4.90 -8.00 -2.64
C GLY A 304 4.50 -6.74 -3.37
N ALA A 305 3.29 -6.78 -3.93
CA ALA A 305 2.64 -5.64 -4.55
C ALA A 305 1.11 -5.74 -4.41
N GLU A 306 0.41 -4.62 -4.49
CA GLU A 306 -1.04 -4.57 -4.68
C GLU A 306 -1.43 -3.56 -5.76
N CYS A 307 -2.44 -3.91 -6.55
CA CYS A 307 -2.92 -3.08 -7.65
C CYS A 307 -4.20 -2.34 -7.27
N LEU A 308 -4.53 -1.26 -7.99
CA LEU A 308 -5.85 -0.63 -7.94
C LEU A 308 -6.75 -1.23 -9.02
N GLU A 309 -7.59 -2.22 -8.69
CA GLU A 309 -8.44 -2.88 -9.70
C GLU A 309 -9.83 -3.29 -9.18
N PRO A 310 -10.94 -2.86 -9.84
CA PRO A 310 -12.26 -3.34 -9.51
C PRO A 310 -12.51 -4.76 -10.07
N THR A 311 -13.17 -5.58 -9.27
CA THR A 311 -13.38 -7.03 -9.48
C THR A 311 -14.23 -7.45 -10.69
N ASP A 312 -14.91 -6.53 -11.38
CA ASP A 312 -15.78 -6.82 -12.54
C ASP A 312 -15.46 -5.98 -13.78
N GLY A 313 -14.31 -5.29 -13.78
CA GLY A 313 -13.87 -4.45 -14.88
C GLY A 313 -13.16 -5.19 -16.02
N LYS A 314 -13.06 -4.55 -17.19
CA LYS A 314 -12.19 -5.01 -18.30
C LYS A 314 -10.73 -5.18 -17.87
N ALA A 315 -10.32 -4.38 -16.89
CA ALA A 315 -8.99 -4.39 -16.35
C ALA A 315 -8.72 -5.66 -15.53
N TYR A 316 -9.64 -6.08 -14.64
CA TYR A 316 -9.58 -7.40 -13.98
C TYR A 316 -9.40 -8.56 -14.99
N ALA A 317 -10.26 -8.65 -16.01
CA ALA A 317 -10.17 -9.74 -17.00
C ALA A 317 -8.86 -9.73 -17.81
N SER A 318 -8.24 -8.55 -17.99
CA SER A 318 -7.02 -8.39 -18.78
C SER A 318 -5.76 -8.61 -17.94
N TYR A 319 -5.76 -8.18 -16.68
CA TYR A 319 -4.61 -8.25 -15.80
C TYR A 319 -4.56 -9.53 -14.98
N LEU A 320 -5.69 -10.14 -14.60
CA LEU A 320 -5.68 -11.34 -13.74
C LEU A 320 -4.74 -12.45 -14.26
N PRO A 321 -4.71 -12.81 -15.57
CA PRO A 321 -3.76 -13.83 -16.06
C PRO A 321 -2.27 -13.43 -15.95
N ILE A 322 -1.98 -12.13 -15.85
CA ILE A 322 -0.64 -11.59 -15.60
C ILE A 322 -0.33 -11.66 -14.11
N LEU A 323 -1.26 -11.21 -13.26
CA LEU A 323 -1.09 -11.11 -11.82
C LEU A 323 -1.05 -12.48 -11.13
N GLU A 324 -1.85 -13.46 -11.58
CA GLU A 324 -1.92 -14.81 -11.01
C GLU A 324 -0.56 -15.54 -10.99
N LYS A 325 0.36 -15.17 -11.88
CA LYS A 325 1.74 -15.68 -11.93
C LYS A 325 2.52 -15.34 -10.66
N TYR A 326 2.12 -14.29 -9.94
CA TYR A 326 2.81 -13.72 -8.79
C TYR A 326 2.10 -13.98 -7.45
N PHE A 327 0.88 -14.51 -7.49
CA PHE A 327 0.11 -14.83 -6.28
C PHE A 327 0.84 -15.84 -5.40
N VAL A 328 0.72 -15.66 -4.09
CA VAL A 328 1.39 -16.49 -3.10
C VAL A 328 0.68 -17.84 -3.00
N SER A 329 1.32 -18.92 -3.43
CA SER A 329 0.73 -20.26 -3.35
C SER A 329 0.60 -20.71 -1.89
N GLY A 330 -0.62 -20.97 -1.42
CA GLY A 330 -0.87 -21.63 -0.12
C GLY A 330 -1.71 -20.84 0.91
N SER A 331 -2.35 -19.73 0.52
CA SER A 331 -3.24 -18.95 1.41
C SER A 331 -4.73 -19.36 1.35
N GLY A 332 -5.08 -20.37 0.54
CA GLY A 332 -6.39 -20.99 0.53
C GLY A 332 -6.58 -21.87 1.77
N GLY A 333 -7.59 -21.55 2.58
CA GLY A 333 -7.85 -22.19 3.87
C GLY A 333 -7.81 -23.71 3.82
N ALA A 334 -7.04 -24.30 4.74
CA ALA A 334 -7.26 -25.69 5.12
C ALA A 334 -8.69 -25.77 5.65
N SER A 335 -9.58 -26.37 4.85
CA SER A 335 -10.87 -26.83 5.32
C SER A 335 -10.61 -27.71 6.55
N ALA A 336 -11.29 -27.40 7.66
CA ALA A 336 -11.18 -28.13 8.90
C ALA A 336 -11.78 -29.53 8.74
N ASP A 337 -11.02 -30.45 8.14
CA ASP A 337 -11.34 -31.87 8.21
C ASP A 337 -10.98 -32.35 9.62
N THR A 338 -12.04 -32.60 10.38
CA THR A 338 -11.98 -33.15 11.73
C THR A 338 -11.59 -34.62 11.64
N ALA A 339 -10.29 -34.90 11.54
CA ALA A 339 -9.77 -36.25 11.68
C ALA A 339 -9.39 -36.52 13.15
N THR A 340 -10.29 -37.19 13.87
CA THR A 340 -10.06 -37.68 15.22
C THR A 340 -8.95 -38.75 15.20
N ALA A 341 -7.72 -38.37 15.57
CA ALA A 341 -6.64 -39.33 15.77
C ALA A 341 -6.59 -39.74 17.24
N THR A 342 -7.12 -40.94 17.52
CA THR A 342 -7.01 -41.64 18.80
C THR A 342 -5.56 -42.06 19.04
N SER A 343 -4.95 -41.59 20.13
CA SER A 343 -3.61 -42.03 20.55
C SER A 343 -3.70 -43.35 21.32
N THR A 344 -3.25 -44.44 20.71
CA THR A 344 -2.91 -45.67 21.42
C THR A 344 -1.45 -45.63 21.85
N ALA A 345 -1.24 -45.55 23.16
CA ALA A 345 0.07 -45.72 23.79
C ALA A 345 0.56 -47.17 23.63
N ALA A 346 1.80 -47.33 23.17
CA ALA A 346 2.54 -48.57 23.29
C ALA A 346 3.96 -48.26 23.82
N ALA A 347 4.21 -48.69 25.05
CA ALA A 347 5.53 -48.71 25.66
C ALA A 347 6.47 -49.68 24.91
N ARG A 348 7.79 -49.45 24.97
CA ARG A 348 8.75 -50.37 25.63
C ARG A 348 10.25 -50.02 25.38
N LYS A 349 10.97 -50.03 26.51
CA LYS A 349 12.39 -50.40 26.79
C LYS A 349 13.55 -49.43 26.48
N THR A 350 14.01 -48.89 27.60
CA THR A 350 15.39 -48.60 28.03
C THR A 350 16.40 -49.71 27.73
N SER A 351 17.60 -49.29 27.30
CA SER A 351 18.87 -50.01 27.48
C SER A 351 19.89 -49.04 28.08
N THR A 352 20.39 -49.40 29.25
CA THR A 352 21.43 -48.71 30.01
C THR A 352 22.82 -49.17 29.55
N THR A 353 23.79 -48.26 29.50
CA THR A 353 25.19 -48.60 29.79
C THR A 353 25.83 -47.42 30.53
N ALA A 354 26.35 -47.71 31.71
CA ALA A 354 26.94 -46.77 32.65
C ALA A 354 28.44 -46.62 32.41
N VAL A 355 29.00 -45.43 32.69
CA VAL A 355 30.35 -45.28 33.25
C VAL A 355 30.34 -44.12 34.27
N ALA A 356 30.92 -44.40 35.45
CA ALA A 356 30.98 -43.59 36.65
C ALA A 356 31.97 -42.39 36.54
N VAL A 357 31.57 -41.19 37.01
CA VAL A 357 31.95 -40.49 38.26
C VAL A 357 33.45 -40.24 38.49
N ALA A 358 33.82 -38.95 38.56
CA ALA A 358 34.76 -38.43 39.55
C ALA A 358 34.35 -36.99 39.95
N THR A 359 34.12 -36.84 41.25
CA THR A 359 33.66 -35.63 41.94
C THR A 359 34.86 -34.87 42.49
N THR A 360 34.84 -33.53 42.45
CA THR A 360 35.51 -32.71 43.47
C THR A 360 34.69 -31.46 43.74
N ILE A 361 34.21 -31.38 44.99
CA ILE A 361 33.55 -30.25 45.65
C ILE A 361 34.64 -29.28 46.10
N LEU A 362 34.36 -27.96 46.12
CA LEU A 362 34.81 -27.06 47.19
C LEU A 362 33.94 -25.77 47.21
N ASP A 363 33.17 -25.68 48.29
CA ASP A 363 32.63 -24.56 49.07
C ASP A 363 32.65 -23.09 48.57
N ALA A 364 31.50 -22.42 48.81
CA ALA A 364 31.34 -20.98 49.02
C ALA A 364 31.62 -20.64 50.52
N PRO A 365 31.76 -19.36 50.98
CA PRO A 365 30.56 -18.51 51.14
C PRO A 365 30.75 -16.95 51.19
N SER A 366 29.60 -16.24 51.27
CA SER A 366 29.32 -14.92 51.90
C SER A 366 29.78 -13.61 51.22
N ARG A 367 28.90 -12.68 50.77
CA ARG A 367 27.97 -11.72 51.44
C ARG A 367 28.67 -10.47 52.05
N ILE A 368 28.29 -9.26 51.58
CA ILE A 368 28.11 -7.93 52.25
C ILE A 368 28.03 -6.85 51.12
N GLN A 369 26.91 -6.15 50.88
CA GLN A 369 26.31 -4.97 51.52
C GLN A 369 26.86 -3.59 51.03
N THR A 370 25.96 -2.83 50.38
CA THR A 370 25.74 -1.36 50.39
C THR A 370 26.90 -0.36 50.58
N ALA A 371 27.00 0.64 49.70
CA ALA A 371 26.73 2.06 50.00
C ALA A 371 27.15 3.01 48.86
N ASN A 372 26.25 3.91 48.49
CA ASN A 372 26.54 5.26 47.98
C ASN A 372 26.37 6.20 49.19
N PRO A 373 27.12 7.31 49.38
CA PRO A 373 26.63 8.57 48.81
C PRO A 373 27.67 9.70 48.54
N ARG A 374 27.20 10.69 47.78
CA ARG A 374 27.27 12.16 48.02
C ARG A 374 28.15 13.00 47.08
N ALA A 375 27.47 14.05 46.62
CA ALA A 375 27.89 15.18 45.80
C ALA A 375 28.87 16.16 46.48
N GLU A 376 29.59 16.92 45.65
CA GLU A 376 30.04 18.28 45.94
C GLU A 376 30.04 19.14 44.66
N SER A 377 29.60 20.39 44.80
CA SER A 377 29.52 21.42 43.76
C SER A 377 30.69 22.41 43.88
N ILE A 378 31.25 22.93 42.78
CA ILE A 378 31.88 24.26 42.74
C ILE A 378 31.62 24.95 41.37
N ARG A 379 31.43 26.27 41.44
CA ARG A 379 31.01 27.26 40.42
C ARG A 379 32.06 27.63 39.35
N SER A 380 31.52 28.00 38.18
CA SER A 380 31.82 29.15 37.27
C SER A 380 33.19 29.85 37.29
N SER A 381 33.83 29.94 36.10
CA SER A 381 34.39 31.20 35.59
C SER A 381 34.56 31.18 34.05
N THR A 382 34.39 32.36 33.46
CA THR A 382 34.29 32.79 32.06
C THR A 382 35.57 32.76 31.19
N ALA A 383 35.39 32.47 29.88
CA ALA A 383 35.98 33.07 28.65
C ALA A 383 37.53 33.09 28.45
N PRO A 384 38.09 32.97 27.21
CA PRO A 384 37.69 33.76 26.03
C PRO A 384 37.57 33.03 24.68
N ALA A 385 36.86 33.70 23.77
CA ALA A 385 36.70 33.38 22.36
C ALA A 385 38.01 33.59 21.58
N MET A 386 38.28 32.70 20.62
CA MET A 386 39.23 32.96 19.53
C MET A 386 38.56 32.74 18.17
N SER A 387 38.73 33.77 17.35
CA SER A 387 38.33 33.92 15.95
C SER A 387 39.09 32.97 15.02
N PHE A 388 38.39 32.35 14.07
CA PHE A 388 38.99 31.78 12.88
C PHE A 388 38.47 32.50 11.63
N SER A 389 39.39 33.08 10.86
CA SER A 389 39.14 33.64 9.53
C SER A 389 39.12 32.52 8.47
N PRO A 390 38.31 32.65 7.41
CA PRO A 390 38.17 31.62 6.39
C PRO A 390 39.30 31.65 5.35
N ILE A 391 39.71 30.45 4.91
CA ILE A 391 40.69 30.20 3.84
C ILE A 391 40.01 30.37 2.47
N ALA A 392 40.71 31.02 1.55
CA ALA A 392 40.27 31.39 0.21
C ALA A 392 40.10 30.21 -0.75
N GLN A 393 39.05 30.26 -1.58
CA GLN A 393 38.83 29.42 -2.76
C GLN A 393 39.56 29.97 -4.00
N PRO A 394 40.00 29.12 -4.94
CA PRO A 394 40.53 29.55 -6.23
C PRO A 394 39.42 29.96 -7.21
N GLN A 395 39.59 31.13 -7.83
CA GLN A 395 38.74 31.70 -8.87
C GLN A 395 39.02 31.05 -10.23
N ASN A 396 37.96 30.62 -10.94
CA ASN A 396 37.81 30.68 -12.40
C ASN A 396 36.45 30.12 -12.85
N ALA A 397 35.46 31.00 -13.06
CA ALA A 397 34.30 30.75 -13.91
C ALA A 397 33.71 32.11 -14.38
N PRO A 398 33.25 32.24 -15.64
CA PRO A 398 32.83 33.52 -16.22
C PRO A 398 31.44 33.96 -15.74
N SER A 399 31.28 35.27 -15.52
CA SER A 399 30.08 35.91 -14.98
C SER A 399 28.84 35.78 -15.88
N PRO A 400 27.64 35.57 -15.32
CA PRO A 400 26.38 35.72 -16.06
C PRO A 400 25.96 37.20 -16.16
N ILE A 401 25.37 37.53 -17.30
CA ILE A 401 24.81 38.84 -17.72
C ILE A 401 23.58 39.17 -16.85
N PRO A 402 23.38 40.43 -16.39
CA PRO A 402 22.20 40.80 -15.62
C PRO A 402 20.97 40.93 -16.53
N VAL A 403 19.93 40.13 -16.28
CA VAL A 403 18.59 40.32 -16.85
C VAL A 403 17.82 41.26 -15.94
N SER A 404 17.47 42.43 -16.47
CA SER A 404 16.63 43.44 -15.82
C SER A 404 15.20 42.91 -15.69
N ALA A 405 14.68 42.81 -14.46
CA ALA A 405 13.28 42.53 -14.20
C ALA A 405 12.44 43.78 -14.50
N SER A 406 11.80 43.81 -15.67
CA SER A 406 10.73 44.78 -15.97
C SER A 406 9.42 44.27 -15.37
N SER A 407 8.90 44.98 -14.37
CA SER A 407 7.57 44.81 -13.83
C SER A 407 6.51 45.19 -14.89
N LEU A 408 5.80 44.21 -15.43
CA LEU A 408 4.57 44.41 -16.20
C LEU A 408 3.38 44.32 -15.25
N SER A 409 2.86 45.48 -14.87
CA SER A 409 1.55 45.62 -14.22
C SER A 409 0.46 45.28 -15.23
N ILE A 410 -0.27 44.18 -15.03
CA ILE A 410 -1.52 43.91 -15.76
C ILE A 410 -2.66 44.58 -14.98
N THR A 411 -3.13 45.69 -15.51
CA THR A 411 -4.36 46.37 -15.07
C THR A 411 -5.56 45.55 -15.54
N PHE A 412 -6.32 44.93 -14.63
CA PHE A 412 -7.65 44.41 -14.96
C PHE A 412 -8.62 45.58 -15.11
N ALA A 413 -9.10 45.79 -16.33
CA ALA A 413 -10.23 46.67 -16.61
C ALA A 413 -11.53 45.98 -16.17
N SER A 414 -12.30 46.66 -15.32
CA SER A 414 -13.65 46.28 -14.92
C SER A 414 -14.59 46.35 -16.13
N VAL A 415 -15.16 45.21 -16.53
CA VAL A 415 -16.27 45.15 -17.49
C VAL A 415 -17.58 45.06 -16.71
N SER A 416 -18.49 46.00 -17.01
CA SER A 416 -19.80 46.13 -16.39
C SER A 416 -20.74 44.99 -16.77
N SER A 417 -21.51 44.55 -15.78
CA SER A 417 -22.62 43.60 -15.88
C SER A 417 -23.69 44.07 -16.88
N ALA A 418 -23.92 43.28 -17.93
CA ALA A 418 -25.10 43.37 -18.79
C ALA A 418 -26.08 42.27 -18.39
N ASN A 419 -27.30 42.70 -18.07
CA ASN A 419 -28.46 41.87 -17.74
C ASN A 419 -28.80 40.91 -18.88
N TYR A 420 -29.06 39.65 -18.55
CA TYR A 420 -29.90 38.77 -19.37
C TYR A 420 -31.00 38.18 -18.48
N SER A 421 -32.24 38.57 -18.79
CA SER A 421 -33.44 37.99 -18.19
C SER A 421 -33.69 36.61 -18.81
N SER A 422 -33.83 35.57 -17.98
CA SER A 422 -34.47 34.33 -18.40
C SER A 422 -35.95 34.39 -18.08
N SER A 423 -36.75 34.30 -19.13
CA SER A 423 -38.20 34.21 -19.13
C SER A 423 -38.66 32.88 -18.54
N ALA A 424 -39.48 32.96 -17.49
CA ALA A 424 -40.24 31.84 -16.94
C ALA A 424 -41.29 31.36 -17.96
N THR A 425 -41.31 30.06 -18.24
CA THR A 425 -42.46 29.40 -18.87
C THR A 425 -42.94 28.30 -17.93
N SER A 426 -44.09 28.55 -17.33
CA SER A 426 -44.91 27.61 -16.56
C SER A 426 -45.54 26.56 -17.48
N MET A 427 -45.69 25.31 -17.01
CA MET A 427 -46.83 24.40 -17.26
C MET A 427 -46.68 23.11 -16.42
N PRO A 428 -47.76 22.34 -16.18
CA PRO A 428 -48.25 22.10 -14.82
C PRO A 428 -48.04 20.68 -14.26
N ALA A 429 -48.39 20.53 -12.99
CA ALA A 429 -48.57 19.27 -12.28
C ALA A 429 -49.72 18.43 -12.87
N GLU A 430 -49.51 17.11 -12.92
CA GLU A 430 -50.61 16.15 -13.01
C GLU A 430 -50.41 14.97 -12.06
N SER A 431 -51.50 14.67 -11.38
CA SER A 431 -51.74 13.63 -10.40
C SER A 431 -52.14 12.30 -11.06
N GLY A 432 -51.60 11.18 -10.54
CA GLY A 432 -52.36 9.97 -10.16
C GLY A 432 -53.13 9.11 -11.19
N VAL A 433 -53.07 7.79 -10.91
CA VAL A 433 -54.05 6.70 -11.20
C VAL A 433 -53.83 5.83 -12.45
N GLY A 434 -53.26 4.62 -12.24
CA GLY A 434 -53.98 3.33 -12.21
C GLY A 434 -54.54 2.66 -13.49
N ALA A 435 -54.33 1.32 -13.55
CA ALA A 435 -54.96 0.27 -14.40
C ALA A 435 -54.42 0.16 -15.84
N ARG A 436 -54.03 -1.00 -16.40
CA ARG A 436 -54.29 -2.42 -16.17
C ARG A 436 -53.04 -3.26 -16.46
#